data_AF-A0A7K5KKC3-F1
#
_entry.id   AF-A0A7K5KKC3-F1
#
_cell.length_a   1.000
_cell.length_b   1.000
_cell.length_c   1.000
_cell.angle_alpha   90.00
_cell.angle_beta   90.00
_cell.angle_gamma   90.00
#
_symmetry.space_group_name_H-M   'P 1'
#
loop_
_entity.id
_entity.type
_entity.pdbx_description
1 polymer ?
#
loop_
_entity_poly.entity_id
_entity_poly.type
_entity_poly.pdbx_seq_one_letter_code
_entity_poly.pdbx_strand_id
1 'polypeptide(L)'
;VLVPLTPPQGHTFHLEMDTSGHLPGRNFRIRVETVCTCAREQEDDNVLCFLHHPEEEQRRNEEPNFLNTLCSGSYLDVEKTVRWFYQLVRAAWVALPQYHTWHLVLLPSRRSCKFKVTRGRETLTVEVLLGVQRGNSDIYVSSQHTEALFTPSTTWPETYAVAEMKFFRHIARQAPHDSWHLRCLQFVTRAVVGIGFSTYTLKTIVMHLLNIVPISRWRMMHFLRRLGDTMQYLHGSLEEKHLNHFVVGNQTFPQEIILPPDVRTAAPPNLFHHLAEDPAAHTQAVNEYHEL
;
A
#
# COMPACT_ATOMS: atom_id res chain seq x y z
N VAL A 1 -7.59 -2.86 -0.55
CA VAL A 1 -7.66 -2.45 0.87
C VAL A 1 -6.36 -2.81 1.54
N LEU A 2 -5.76 -1.92 2.32
CA LEU A 2 -4.59 -2.23 3.14
C LEU A 2 -5.08 -2.60 4.55
N VAL A 3 -4.68 -3.77 5.04
CA VAL A 3 -4.98 -4.25 6.39
C VAL A 3 -3.70 -4.18 7.23
N PRO A 4 -3.66 -3.34 8.28
CA PRO A 4 -2.49 -3.24 9.14
C PRO A 4 -2.31 -4.53 9.95
N LEU A 5 -1.08 -5.02 10.00
CA LEU A 5 -0.64 -6.12 10.83
C LEU A 5 0.02 -5.56 12.09
N THR A 6 -0.35 -6.11 13.23
CA THR A 6 0.32 -5.90 14.51
C THR A 6 0.98 -7.20 14.95
N PRO A 7 2.14 -7.16 15.63
CA PRO A 7 2.73 -8.36 16.16
C PRO A 7 1.78 -9.01 17.19
N PRO A 8 1.72 -10.35 17.27
CA PRO A 8 1.01 -11.03 18.34
C PRO A 8 1.68 -10.78 19.69
N GLN A 9 0.99 -11.13 20.77
CA GLN A 9 1.55 -11.05 22.12
C GLN A 9 2.87 -11.84 22.20
N GLY A 10 3.85 -11.29 22.94
CA GLY A 10 5.18 -11.89 23.07
C GLY A 10 6.10 -11.71 21.87
N HIS A 11 5.71 -10.91 20.87
CA HIS A 11 6.54 -10.62 19.71
C HIS A 11 6.62 -9.12 19.40
N THR A 12 7.68 -8.71 18.73
CA THR A 12 7.86 -7.36 18.16
C THR A 12 8.24 -7.44 16.69
N PHE A 13 7.85 -6.42 15.92
CA PHE A 13 8.24 -6.25 14.53
C PHE A 13 9.28 -5.15 14.41
N HIS A 14 10.45 -5.49 13.86
CA HIS A 14 11.52 -4.56 13.55
C HIS A 14 11.65 -4.42 12.04
N LEU A 15 11.47 -3.20 11.54
CA LEU A 15 11.59 -2.90 10.12
C LEU A 15 13.04 -2.60 9.76
N GLU A 16 13.60 -3.42 8.88
CA GLU A 16 14.96 -3.26 8.35
C GLU A 16 14.89 -2.85 6.89
N MET A 17 15.42 -1.68 6.56
CA MET A 17 15.48 -1.24 5.16
C MET A 17 16.53 -2.04 4.40
N ASP A 18 16.20 -2.49 3.20
CA ASP A 18 17.16 -3.09 2.28
C ASP A 18 18.00 -2.01 1.61
N THR A 19 19.28 -1.96 1.96
CA THR A 19 20.25 -1.00 1.41
C THR A 19 21.10 -1.61 0.29
N SER A 20 20.83 -2.86 -0.11
CA SER A 20 21.68 -3.57 -1.07
C SER A 20 21.54 -3.07 -2.52
N GLY A 21 20.48 -2.31 -2.81
CA GLY A 21 20.24 -1.73 -4.14
C GLY A 21 19.86 -2.72 -5.23
N HIS A 22 19.70 -4.02 -4.91
CA HIS A 22 19.37 -5.05 -5.89
C HIS A 22 17.91 -4.97 -6.40
N LEU A 23 17.01 -4.41 -5.59
CA LEU A 23 15.60 -4.27 -5.93
C LEU A 23 15.25 -2.79 -6.13
N PRO A 24 14.47 -2.45 -7.17
CA PRO A 24 14.01 -1.09 -7.40
C PRO A 24 13.08 -0.64 -6.26
N GLY A 25 13.12 0.65 -5.97
CA GLY A 25 12.30 1.26 -4.93
C GLY A 25 12.81 1.02 -3.51
N ARG A 26 11.97 1.38 -2.53
CA ARG A 26 12.30 1.34 -1.10
C ARG A 26 11.71 0.09 -0.48
N ASN A 27 12.56 -0.87 -0.18
CA ASN A 27 12.17 -2.21 0.25
C ASN A 27 12.61 -2.47 1.68
N PHE A 28 11.84 -3.27 2.41
CA PHE A 28 12.12 -3.62 3.79
C PHE A 28 12.04 -5.13 4.01
N ARG A 29 12.63 -5.58 5.11
CA ARG A 29 12.36 -6.87 5.73
C ARG A 29 11.82 -6.63 7.13
N ILE A 30 10.93 -7.50 7.59
CA ILE A 30 10.30 -7.38 8.90
C ILE A 30 10.88 -8.48 9.78
N ARG A 31 11.84 -8.14 10.64
CA ARG A 31 12.38 -9.08 11.62
C ARG A 31 11.38 -9.24 12.76
N VAL A 32 11.09 -10.47 13.12
CA VAL A 32 10.23 -10.84 14.24
C VAL A 32 11.14 -11.28 15.38
N GLU A 33 11.03 -10.61 16.51
CA GLU A 33 11.76 -10.95 17.74
C GLU A 33 10.78 -11.32 18.84
N THR A 34 11.16 -12.26 19.70
CA THR A 34 10.38 -12.64 20.88
C THR A 34 10.70 -11.69 22.02
N VAL A 35 9.67 -11.25 22.73
CA VAL A 35 9.78 -10.36 23.89
C VAL A 35 9.11 -10.97 25.10
N CYS A 36 9.71 -10.75 26.27
CA CYS A 36 9.18 -11.26 27.53
C CYS A 36 7.89 -10.51 27.88
N THR A 37 6.83 -11.25 28.19
CA THR A 37 5.55 -10.70 28.65
C THR A 37 5.35 -10.81 30.16
N CYS A 38 6.33 -11.34 30.90
CA CYS A 38 6.26 -11.40 32.36
C CYS A 38 6.19 -9.98 32.95
N ALA A 39 5.31 -9.77 33.92
CA ALA A 39 5.36 -8.58 34.75
C ALA A 39 6.71 -8.56 35.46
N ARG A 40 7.44 -7.45 35.40
CA ARG A 40 8.73 -7.29 36.08
C ARG A 40 8.63 -7.38 37.62
N GLU A 41 7.42 -7.35 38.15
CA GLU A 41 7.12 -7.44 39.58
C GLU A 41 5.87 -8.31 39.80
N GLN A 42 6.06 -9.60 40.06
CA GLN A 42 5.34 -10.36 41.10
C GLN A 42 5.89 -11.78 41.20
N GLU A 43 6.17 -12.18 42.45
CA GLU A 43 6.65 -13.47 42.96
C GLU A 43 5.58 -14.59 42.80
N ASP A 44 4.97 -14.71 41.62
CA ASP A 44 4.09 -15.84 41.33
C ASP A 44 4.79 -16.73 40.29
N ASP A 45 5.35 -17.83 40.78
CA ASP A 45 6.19 -18.84 40.09
C ASP A 45 5.52 -19.53 38.87
N ASN A 46 4.38 -19.01 38.39
CA ASN A 46 3.48 -19.69 37.45
C ASN A 46 3.27 -18.98 36.10
N VAL A 47 3.94 -17.85 35.82
CA VAL A 47 3.86 -17.20 34.50
C VAL A 47 5.02 -17.66 33.61
N LEU A 48 4.84 -18.82 32.98
CA LEU A 48 5.79 -19.37 32.01
C LEU A 48 5.85 -18.46 30.77
N CYS A 49 7.06 -18.01 30.39
CA CYS A 49 7.29 -17.26 29.16
C CYS A 49 8.40 -17.89 28.32
N PHE A 50 8.29 -17.69 27.00
CA PHE A 50 9.26 -18.13 25.98
C PHE A 50 10.73 -17.81 26.29
N LEU A 51 11.01 -16.74 27.03
CA LEU A 51 12.38 -16.32 27.32
C LEU A 51 12.94 -16.87 28.65
N HIS A 52 12.09 -17.18 29.63
CA HIS A 52 12.54 -17.65 30.95
C HIS A 52 12.41 -19.17 31.11
N HIS A 53 11.53 -19.85 30.35
CA HIS A 53 11.31 -21.29 30.45
C HIS A 53 11.29 -21.99 29.06
N PRO A 54 12.41 -21.97 28.31
CA PRO A 54 12.45 -22.50 26.94
C PRO A 54 12.19 -24.02 26.86
N GLU A 55 12.51 -24.78 27.91
CA GLU A 55 12.37 -26.24 27.93
C GLU A 55 10.92 -26.73 28.17
N GLU A 56 10.11 -25.96 28.90
CA GLU A 56 8.73 -26.33 29.23
C GLU A 56 7.76 -25.99 28.08
N GLU A 57 8.02 -24.92 27.34
CA GLU A 57 7.28 -24.61 26.11
C GLU A 57 7.71 -25.49 24.92
N GLN A 58 8.95 -26.00 24.89
CA GLN A 58 9.35 -27.05 23.94
C GLN A 58 8.43 -28.28 24.02
N ARG A 59 7.85 -28.56 25.20
CA ARG A 59 6.84 -29.62 25.39
C ARG A 59 5.42 -29.21 24.96
N ARG A 60 5.11 -27.90 24.91
CA ARG A 60 3.87 -27.34 24.33
C ARG A 60 3.94 -27.12 22.81
N ASN A 61 5.15 -27.08 22.24
CA ASN A 61 5.46 -26.88 20.81
C ASN A 61 5.02 -28.02 19.87
N GLU A 62 4.14 -28.93 20.30
CA GLU A 62 3.40 -29.81 19.37
C GLU A 62 2.35 -29.01 18.55
N GLU A 63 2.01 -27.78 18.97
CA GLU A 63 1.21 -26.83 18.19
C GLU A 63 2.07 -25.97 17.23
N PRO A 64 1.55 -25.59 16.05
CA PRO A 64 2.29 -24.78 15.10
C PRO A 64 2.62 -23.38 15.68
N ASN A 65 3.88 -23.20 16.09
CA ASN A 65 4.41 -21.91 16.54
C ASN A 65 4.22 -20.83 15.45
N PHE A 66 3.83 -19.63 15.86
CA PHE A 66 3.67 -18.44 15.02
C PHE A 66 4.84 -18.26 14.04
N LEU A 67 6.08 -18.38 14.52
CA LEU A 67 7.28 -18.22 13.71
C LEU A 67 7.38 -19.26 12.60
N ASN A 68 7.06 -20.53 12.87
CA ASN A 68 7.08 -21.58 11.86
C ASN A 68 5.99 -21.37 10.80
N THR A 69 4.87 -20.78 11.22
CA THR A 69 3.68 -20.58 10.38
C THR A 69 3.82 -19.37 9.46
N LEU A 70 4.33 -18.22 9.96
CA LEU A 70 4.33 -16.95 9.22
C LEU A 70 5.72 -16.45 8.82
N CYS A 71 6.80 -16.97 9.41
CA CYS A 71 8.15 -16.47 9.15
C CYS A 71 8.98 -17.45 8.30
N SER A 72 9.96 -16.90 7.58
CA SER A 72 11.04 -17.64 6.92
C SER A 72 12.35 -17.23 7.60
N GLY A 73 12.86 -18.10 8.47
CA GLY A 73 13.87 -17.72 9.47
C GLY A 73 13.26 -16.75 10.49
N SER A 74 13.96 -15.67 10.81
CA SER A 74 13.50 -14.61 11.71
C SER A 74 12.67 -13.51 11.02
N TYR A 75 12.36 -13.65 9.73
CA TYR A 75 11.66 -12.60 8.97
C TYR A 75 10.24 -13.00 8.60
N LEU A 76 9.30 -12.07 8.74
CA LEU A 76 7.91 -12.26 8.34
C LEU A 76 7.84 -12.49 6.82
N ASP A 77 7.29 -13.64 6.43
CA ASP A 77 7.20 -14.07 5.05
C ASP A 77 5.83 -13.67 4.47
N VAL A 78 5.85 -12.90 3.38
CA VAL A 78 4.64 -12.39 2.71
C VAL A 78 3.77 -13.53 2.23
N GLU A 79 4.33 -14.55 1.59
CA GLU A 79 3.53 -15.63 1.01
C GLU A 79 2.88 -16.49 2.09
N LYS A 80 3.63 -16.79 3.16
CA LYS A 80 3.09 -17.50 4.34
C LYS A 80 2.00 -16.68 5.03
N THR A 81 2.23 -15.38 5.23
CA THR A 81 1.28 -14.49 5.89
C THR A 81 -0.01 -14.31 5.09
N VAL A 82 0.11 -14.12 3.77
CA VAL A 82 -1.04 -14.07 2.84
C VAL A 82 -1.79 -15.41 2.86
N ARG A 83 -1.09 -16.54 2.79
CA ARG A 83 -1.71 -17.87 2.85
C ARG A 83 -2.48 -18.09 4.17
N TRP A 84 -1.89 -17.70 5.29
CA TRP A 84 -2.56 -17.75 6.59
C TRP A 84 -3.83 -16.90 6.59
N PHE A 85 -3.76 -15.66 6.09
CA PHE A 85 -4.93 -14.78 6.02
C PHE A 85 -6.02 -15.36 5.10
N TYR A 86 -5.66 -15.99 3.98
CA TYR A 86 -6.63 -16.72 3.15
C TYR A 86 -7.38 -17.80 3.91
N GLN A 87 -6.68 -18.61 4.73
CA GLN A 87 -7.34 -19.64 5.53
C GLN A 87 -8.25 -19.02 6.60
N LEU A 88 -7.81 -17.91 7.22
CA LEU A 88 -8.62 -17.17 8.18
C LEU A 88 -9.91 -16.64 7.54
N VAL A 89 -9.83 -16.00 6.36
CA VAL A 89 -11.01 -15.52 5.63
C VAL A 89 -11.94 -16.68 5.27
N ARG A 90 -11.39 -17.80 4.80
CA ARG A 90 -12.19 -18.99 4.46
C ARG A 90 -12.94 -19.55 5.67
N ALA A 91 -12.26 -19.65 6.82
CA ALA A 91 -12.84 -20.13 8.07
C ALA A 91 -13.87 -19.14 8.64
N ALA A 92 -13.61 -17.84 8.57
CA ALA A 92 -14.53 -16.81 9.04
C ALA A 92 -15.76 -16.65 8.12
N TRP A 93 -15.61 -16.91 6.81
CA TRP A 93 -16.69 -16.71 5.83
C TRP A 93 -17.95 -17.49 6.16
N VAL A 94 -17.82 -18.73 6.65
CA VAL A 94 -18.97 -19.58 7.03
C VAL A 94 -19.72 -19.07 8.26
N ALA A 95 -19.09 -18.23 9.07
CA ALA A 95 -19.71 -17.62 10.24
C ALA A 95 -20.45 -16.31 9.93
N LEU A 96 -20.31 -15.77 8.72
CA LEU A 96 -20.95 -14.51 8.34
C LEU A 96 -22.40 -14.72 7.89
N PRO A 97 -23.35 -13.88 8.32
CA PRO A 97 -24.76 -13.98 7.89
C PRO A 97 -24.95 -13.95 6.37
N GLN A 98 -24.05 -13.27 5.66
CA GLN A 98 -24.06 -13.10 4.20
C GLN A 98 -23.74 -14.40 3.45
N TYR A 99 -23.19 -15.42 4.12
CA TYR A 99 -22.75 -16.69 3.52
C TYR A 99 -23.82 -17.35 2.63
N HIS A 100 -25.09 -17.26 3.03
CA HIS A 100 -26.20 -17.90 2.31
C HIS A 100 -26.64 -17.15 1.05
N THR A 101 -26.29 -15.88 0.91
CA THR A 101 -26.75 -15.02 -0.20
C THR A 101 -25.62 -14.59 -1.13
N TRP A 102 -24.38 -14.67 -0.66
CA TRP A 102 -23.20 -14.30 -1.41
C TRP A 102 -22.28 -15.50 -1.60
N HIS A 103 -21.76 -15.68 -2.81
CA HIS A 103 -20.74 -16.68 -3.10
C HIS A 103 -19.35 -16.04 -3.07
N LEU A 104 -18.48 -16.56 -2.21
CA LEU A 104 -17.07 -16.16 -2.12
C LEU A 104 -16.21 -17.13 -2.93
N VAL A 105 -15.42 -16.57 -3.85
CA VAL A 105 -14.38 -17.28 -4.60
C VAL A 105 -13.04 -16.65 -4.27
N LEU A 106 -12.12 -17.45 -3.73
CA LEU A 106 -10.73 -17.03 -3.52
C LEU A 106 -10.00 -17.08 -4.87
N LEU A 107 -9.33 -15.99 -5.23
CA LEU A 107 -8.57 -15.88 -6.48
C LEU A 107 -7.08 -16.12 -6.19
N PRO A 108 -6.33 -16.76 -7.09
CA PRO A 108 -4.92 -17.02 -6.87
C PRO A 108 -4.11 -15.71 -6.84
N SER A 109 -3.34 -15.52 -5.77
CA SER A 109 -2.31 -14.49 -5.66
C SER A 109 -1.31 -14.89 -4.57
N ARG A 110 -0.02 -14.66 -4.82
CA ARG A 110 1.05 -15.00 -3.86
C ARG A 110 1.25 -13.93 -2.79
N ARG A 111 0.94 -12.68 -3.14
CA ARG A 111 1.34 -11.49 -2.38
C ARG A 111 0.16 -10.61 -1.97
N SER A 112 -1.05 -11.01 -2.31
CA SER A 112 -2.28 -10.36 -1.88
C SER A 112 -3.39 -11.38 -1.67
N CYS A 113 -4.36 -11.02 -0.84
CA CYS A 113 -5.58 -11.80 -0.64
C CYS A 113 -6.67 -11.26 -1.55
N LYS A 114 -6.88 -11.92 -2.69
CA LYS A 114 -7.90 -11.57 -3.69
C LYS A 114 -9.10 -12.48 -3.54
N PHE A 115 -10.27 -11.89 -3.47
CA PHE A 115 -11.51 -12.63 -3.44
C PHE A 115 -12.59 -11.94 -4.27
N LYS A 116 -13.39 -12.75 -4.92
CA LYS A 116 -14.56 -12.34 -5.69
C LYS A 116 -15.79 -12.75 -4.89
N VAL A 117 -16.66 -11.77 -4.61
CA VAL A 117 -17.93 -11.99 -3.94
C VAL A 117 -19.04 -11.74 -4.95
N THR A 118 -19.95 -12.70 -5.14
CA THR A 118 -21.04 -12.57 -6.10
C THR A 118 -22.41 -12.76 -5.46
N ARG A 119 -23.39 -11.98 -5.92
CA ARG A 119 -24.81 -12.12 -5.56
C ARG A 119 -25.65 -11.89 -6.80
N GLY A 120 -26.21 -12.95 -7.37
CA GLY A 120 -26.92 -12.88 -8.65
C GLY A 120 -26.03 -12.33 -9.76
N ARG A 121 -26.35 -11.14 -10.29
CA ARG A 121 -25.56 -10.45 -11.32
C ARG A 121 -24.49 -9.51 -10.75
N GLU A 122 -24.57 -9.19 -9.46
CA GLU A 122 -23.61 -8.31 -8.81
C GLU A 122 -22.32 -9.08 -8.52
N THR A 123 -21.18 -8.51 -8.92
CA THR A 123 -19.86 -9.06 -8.65
C THR A 123 -18.98 -7.97 -8.09
N LEU A 124 -18.34 -8.24 -6.96
CA LEU A 124 -17.31 -7.40 -6.37
C LEU A 124 -16.01 -8.18 -6.27
N THR A 125 -14.93 -7.63 -6.80
CA THR A 125 -13.58 -8.15 -6.57
C THR A 125 -12.92 -7.28 -5.51
N VAL A 126 -12.42 -7.90 -4.45
CA VAL A 126 -11.68 -7.25 -3.38
C VAL A 126 -10.27 -7.80 -3.36
N GLU A 127 -9.31 -6.89 -3.34
CA GLU A 127 -7.91 -7.20 -3.09
C GLU A 127 -7.51 -6.62 -1.73
N VAL A 128 -7.04 -7.49 -0.85
CA VAL A 128 -6.48 -7.17 0.45
C VAL A 128 -4.97 -7.28 0.40
N LEU A 129 -4.30 -6.19 0.72
CA LEU A 129 -2.87 -6.11 0.96
C LEU A 129 -2.66 -6.08 2.46
N LEU A 130 -1.67 -6.83 2.95
CA LEU A 130 -1.26 -6.76 4.34
C LEU A 130 -0.15 -5.73 4.46
N GLY A 131 -0.03 -5.03 5.59
CA GLY A 131 1.09 -4.13 5.78
C GLY A 131 1.41 -3.83 7.22
N VAL A 132 2.65 -3.45 7.50
CA VAL A 132 3.13 -3.05 8.82
C VAL A 132 3.46 -1.57 8.79
N GLN A 133 2.97 -0.84 9.79
CA GLN A 133 3.19 0.59 9.91
C GLN A 133 4.66 0.87 10.23
N ARG A 134 5.22 1.89 9.58
CA ARG A 134 6.59 2.32 9.85
C ARG A 134 6.62 3.28 11.05
N GLY A 135 6.90 2.72 12.22
CA GLY A 135 6.88 3.47 13.48
C GLY A 135 5.48 4.05 13.74
N ASN A 136 5.41 5.35 14.04
CA ASN A 136 4.16 6.09 14.21
C ASN A 136 3.79 6.95 12.98
N SER A 137 4.38 6.65 11.82
CA SER A 137 4.17 7.42 10.58
C SER A 137 2.97 6.91 9.77
N ASP A 138 2.58 7.68 8.75
CA ASP A 138 1.53 7.34 7.79
C ASP A 138 2.03 6.52 6.60
N ILE A 139 3.25 5.98 6.72
CA ILE A 139 3.91 5.13 5.75
C ILE A 139 3.90 3.69 6.26
N TYR A 140 3.61 2.77 5.35
CA TYR A 140 3.54 1.35 5.62
C TYR A 140 4.52 0.61 4.71
N VAL A 141 4.95 -0.55 5.14
CA VAL A 141 5.50 -1.57 4.24
C VAL A 141 4.38 -2.57 3.96
N SER A 142 4.26 -3.05 2.74
CA SER A 142 3.10 -3.86 2.35
C SER A 142 3.49 -5.15 1.64
N SER A 143 2.53 -6.06 1.54
CA SER A 143 2.68 -7.30 0.82
C SER A 143 2.73 -7.09 -0.70
N GLN A 144 2.50 -5.86 -1.20
CA GLN A 144 2.47 -5.52 -2.62
C GLN A 144 3.70 -6.01 -3.37
N HIS A 145 3.53 -6.28 -4.67
CA HIS A 145 4.64 -6.59 -5.56
C HIS A 145 5.58 -5.38 -5.71
N THR A 146 6.87 -5.65 -5.89
CA THR A 146 7.78 -4.65 -6.46
C THR A 146 7.65 -4.61 -7.98
N GLU A 147 8.29 -3.63 -8.61
CA GLU A 147 8.43 -3.55 -10.06
C GLU A 147 9.44 -4.58 -10.62
N ALA A 148 10.14 -5.35 -9.76
CA ALA A 148 11.08 -6.36 -10.20
C ALA A 148 10.40 -7.67 -10.65
N LEU A 149 11.03 -8.35 -11.60
CA LEU A 149 10.63 -9.69 -12.09
C LEU A 149 10.54 -10.73 -10.97
N PHE A 150 11.41 -10.62 -9.96
CA PHE A 150 11.41 -11.48 -8.78
C PHE A 150 11.51 -10.64 -7.51
N THR A 151 10.54 -10.80 -6.61
CA THR A 151 10.56 -10.21 -5.28
C THR A 151 10.64 -11.35 -4.26
N PRO A 152 11.71 -11.42 -3.43
CA PRO A 152 11.79 -12.41 -2.37
C PRO A 152 10.56 -12.40 -1.45
N SER A 153 10.18 -13.56 -0.92
CA SER A 153 8.99 -13.69 -0.07
C SER A 153 9.09 -12.89 1.24
N THR A 154 10.29 -12.59 1.71
CA THR A 154 10.55 -11.80 2.93
C THR A 154 10.70 -10.29 2.68
N THR A 155 10.66 -9.85 1.42
CA THR A 155 10.71 -8.42 1.08
C THR A 155 9.33 -7.79 1.22
N TRP A 156 9.23 -6.59 1.79
CA TRP A 156 8.01 -5.81 1.96
C TRP A 156 8.24 -4.40 1.40
N PRO A 157 7.69 -4.04 0.23
CA PRO A 157 7.89 -2.71 -0.36
C PRO A 157 7.16 -1.61 0.41
N GLU A 158 7.79 -0.45 0.51
CA GLU A 158 7.17 0.75 1.10
C GLU A 158 5.98 1.20 0.25
N THR A 159 4.87 1.57 0.90
CA THR A 159 3.66 2.06 0.26
C THR A 159 3.21 3.38 0.90
N TYR A 160 2.74 4.28 0.05
CA TYR A 160 2.30 5.63 0.43
C TYR A 160 0.77 5.76 0.44
N ALA A 161 0.04 4.66 0.21
CA ALA A 161 -1.41 4.68 0.03
C ALA A 161 -2.18 5.29 1.22
N VAL A 162 -1.71 5.11 2.46
CA VAL A 162 -2.33 5.71 3.65
C VAL A 162 -2.07 7.22 3.70
N ALA A 163 -0.84 7.66 3.43
CA ALA A 163 -0.51 9.08 3.31
C ALA A 163 -1.30 9.76 2.19
N GLU A 164 -1.43 9.13 1.01
CA GLU A 164 -2.24 9.63 -0.10
C GLU A 164 -3.73 9.73 0.27
N MET A 165 -4.28 8.71 0.95
CA MET A 165 -5.66 8.75 1.45
C MET A 165 -5.85 9.88 2.46
N LYS A 166 -4.89 10.09 3.36
CA LYS A 166 -4.92 11.20 4.31
C LYS A 166 -4.82 12.55 3.60
N PHE A 167 -4.04 12.66 2.53
CA PHE A 167 -3.99 13.86 1.69
C PHE A 167 -5.36 14.18 1.08
N PHE A 168 -6.03 13.21 0.44
CA PHE A 168 -7.38 13.45 -0.08
C PHE A 168 -8.38 13.82 1.03
N ARG A 169 -8.24 13.23 2.22
CA ARG A 169 -9.06 13.60 3.38
C ARG A 169 -8.77 15.03 3.85
N HIS A 170 -7.51 15.45 3.88
CA HIS A 170 -7.08 16.80 4.20
C HIS A 170 -7.69 17.82 3.24
N ILE A 171 -7.62 17.54 1.93
CA ILE A 171 -8.24 18.35 0.89
C ILE A 171 -9.77 18.41 1.07
N ALA A 172 -10.42 17.27 1.28
CA ALA A 172 -11.88 17.19 1.42
C ALA A 172 -12.40 17.99 2.63
N ARG A 173 -11.63 18.08 3.72
CA ARG A 173 -11.99 18.91 4.89
C ARG A 173 -12.02 20.41 4.60
N GLN A 174 -11.23 20.86 3.62
CA GLN A 174 -11.14 22.27 3.22
C GLN A 174 -12.00 22.60 2.01
N ALA A 175 -12.53 21.57 1.35
CA ALA A 175 -13.27 21.72 0.12
C ALA A 175 -14.66 22.35 0.37
N PRO A 176 -15.09 23.29 -0.49
CA PRO A 176 -16.49 23.70 -0.53
C PRO A 176 -17.43 22.51 -0.75
N HIS A 177 -18.67 22.60 -0.26
CA HIS A 177 -19.69 21.55 -0.44
C HIS A 177 -19.93 21.19 -1.92
N ASP A 178 -19.71 22.13 -2.83
CA ASP A 178 -19.87 22.00 -4.28
C ASP A 178 -18.56 21.67 -5.01
N SER A 179 -17.55 21.11 -4.31
CA SER A 179 -16.28 20.73 -4.93
C SER A 179 -16.39 19.46 -5.77
N TRP A 180 -15.72 19.45 -6.92
CA TRP A 180 -15.70 18.41 -7.94
C TRP A 180 -14.32 17.75 -8.08
N HIS A 181 -13.39 17.97 -7.15
CA HIS A 181 -12.03 17.40 -7.23
C HIS A 181 -12.03 15.86 -7.34
N LEU A 182 -12.83 15.15 -6.54
CA LEU A 182 -12.94 13.69 -6.64
C LEU A 182 -13.66 13.25 -7.92
N ARG A 183 -14.63 14.02 -8.42
CA ARG A 183 -15.30 13.74 -9.71
C ARG A 183 -14.32 13.91 -10.88
N CYS A 184 -13.45 14.93 -10.82
CA CYS A 184 -12.36 15.13 -11.76
C CYS A 184 -11.42 13.93 -11.75
N LEU A 185 -10.94 13.50 -10.58
CA LEU A 185 -10.09 12.31 -10.46
C LEU A 185 -10.77 11.04 -11.02
N GLN A 186 -12.04 10.82 -10.69
CA GLN A 186 -12.81 9.67 -11.18
C GLN A 186 -12.98 9.71 -12.70
N PHE A 187 -13.19 10.88 -13.28
CA PHE A 187 -13.36 11.03 -14.72
C PHE A 187 -12.05 10.72 -15.45
N VAL A 188 -10.95 11.37 -15.04
CA VAL A 188 -9.67 11.19 -15.73
C VAL A 188 -9.14 9.76 -15.58
N THR A 189 -9.27 9.15 -14.40
CA THR A 189 -8.83 7.76 -14.20
C THR A 189 -9.67 6.75 -14.99
N ARG A 190 -10.94 7.04 -15.29
CA ARG A 190 -11.77 6.22 -16.18
C ARG A 190 -11.42 6.43 -17.65
N ALA A 191 -11.07 7.65 -18.04
CA ALA A 191 -10.70 7.96 -19.43
C ALA A 191 -9.47 7.17 -19.88
N VAL A 192 -8.50 6.93 -19.00
CA VAL A 192 -7.29 6.13 -19.31
C VAL A 192 -7.47 4.61 -19.19
N VAL A 193 -8.65 4.11 -18.81
CA VAL A 193 -8.83 2.66 -18.72
C VAL A 193 -8.79 2.06 -20.13
N GLY A 194 -7.80 1.20 -20.38
CA GLY A 194 -7.56 0.61 -21.69
C GLY A 194 -6.55 1.38 -22.55
N ILE A 195 -6.02 2.48 -22.03
CA ILE A 195 -4.91 3.25 -22.60
C ILE A 195 -3.67 2.94 -21.75
N GLY A 196 -2.45 2.99 -22.29
CA GLY A 196 -1.24 2.51 -21.60
C GLY A 196 -0.81 3.35 -20.39
N PHE A 197 -1.57 4.39 -20.02
CA PHE A 197 -1.36 5.13 -18.76
C PHE A 197 -1.99 4.44 -17.55
N SER A 198 -1.22 4.33 -16.47
CA SER A 198 -1.74 3.83 -15.20
C SER A 198 -2.70 4.82 -14.54
N THR A 199 -3.72 4.31 -13.86
CA THR A 199 -4.60 5.15 -13.00
C THR A 199 -3.82 5.86 -11.89
N TYR A 200 -2.68 5.30 -11.46
CA TYR A 200 -1.80 5.89 -10.47
C TYR A 200 -1.08 7.15 -11.00
N THR A 201 -0.71 7.17 -12.28
CA THR A 201 -0.12 8.32 -12.98
C THR A 201 -1.07 9.52 -12.90
N LEU A 202 -2.33 9.33 -13.30
CA LEU A 202 -3.31 10.41 -13.27
C LEU A 202 -3.68 10.84 -11.85
N LYS A 203 -3.76 9.89 -10.92
CA LYS A 203 -3.93 10.23 -9.50
C LYS A 203 -2.80 11.12 -9.02
N THR A 204 -1.55 10.80 -9.35
CA THR A 204 -0.36 11.59 -8.98
C THR A 204 -0.44 13.00 -9.55
N ILE A 205 -0.79 13.14 -10.83
CA ILE A 205 -0.98 14.46 -11.47
C ILE A 205 -2.07 15.27 -10.77
N VAL A 206 -3.23 14.67 -10.50
CA VAL A 206 -4.32 15.36 -9.78
C VAL A 206 -3.90 15.75 -8.38
N MET A 207 -3.10 14.94 -7.67
CA MET A 207 -2.56 15.30 -6.36
C MET A 207 -1.61 16.49 -6.45
N HIS A 208 -0.71 16.54 -7.43
CA HIS A 208 0.14 17.71 -7.71
C HIS A 208 -0.71 18.96 -8.01
N LEU A 209 -1.74 18.84 -8.84
CA LEU A 209 -2.66 19.93 -9.13
C LEU A 209 -3.43 20.40 -7.88
N LEU A 210 -3.87 19.49 -7.01
CA LEU A 210 -4.55 19.82 -5.76
C LEU A 210 -3.63 20.54 -4.76
N ASN A 211 -2.32 20.29 -4.88
CA ASN A 211 -1.32 20.90 -4.03
C ASN A 211 -0.97 22.34 -4.46
N ILE A 212 -1.11 22.67 -5.75
CA ILE A 212 -0.80 24.01 -6.29
C ILE A 212 -2.04 24.87 -6.57
N VAL A 213 -3.19 24.25 -6.89
CA VAL A 213 -4.43 24.96 -7.22
C VAL A 213 -5.34 25.00 -6.00
N PRO A 214 -5.74 26.19 -5.50
CA PRO A 214 -6.63 26.32 -4.36
C PRO A 214 -7.93 25.54 -4.53
N ILE A 215 -8.37 24.85 -3.48
CA ILE A 215 -9.54 23.96 -3.53
C ILE A 215 -10.85 24.65 -3.95
N SER A 216 -10.94 25.97 -3.74
CA SER A 216 -12.05 26.82 -4.21
C SER A 216 -12.20 26.84 -5.74
N ARG A 217 -11.13 26.55 -6.49
CA ARG A 217 -11.12 26.49 -7.97
C ARG A 217 -11.47 25.11 -8.52
N TRP A 218 -11.89 24.18 -7.67
CA TRP A 218 -12.31 22.83 -8.06
C TRP A 218 -13.83 22.66 -8.12
N ARG A 219 -14.58 23.75 -8.31
CA ARG A 219 -16.05 23.70 -8.47
C ARG A 219 -16.46 23.17 -9.85
N MET A 220 -17.73 22.77 -9.97
CA MET A 220 -18.33 22.31 -11.24
C MET A 220 -18.03 23.24 -12.42
N MET A 221 -18.17 24.55 -12.23
CA MET A 221 -17.95 25.56 -13.28
C MET A 221 -16.53 25.57 -13.84
N HIS A 222 -15.55 25.02 -13.12
CA HIS A 222 -14.16 24.93 -13.54
C HIS A 222 -13.76 23.50 -13.92
N PHE A 223 -14.71 22.55 -13.94
CA PHE A 223 -14.44 21.14 -14.16
C PHE A 223 -13.69 20.87 -15.47
N LEU A 224 -14.18 21.37 -16.60
CA LEU A 224 -13.51 21.21 -17.91
C LEU A 224 -12.10 21.81 -17.91
N ARG A 225 -11.91 22.93 -17.22
CA ARG A 225 -10.58 23.52 -17.06
C ARG A 225 -9.65 22.62 -16.24
N ARG A 226 -10.14 21.99 -15.16
CA ARG A 226 -9.34 21.02 -14.38
C ARG A 226 -8.96 19.78 -15.20
N LEU A 227 -9.84 19.33 -16.09
CA LEU A 227 -9.52 18.27 -17.04
C LEU A 227 -8.40 18.71 -18.00
N GLY A 228 -8.52 19.90 -18.59
CA GLY A 228 -7.50 20.48 -19.46
C GLY A 228 -6.15 20.65 -18.77
N ASP A 229 -6.13 21.20 -17.55
CA ASP A 229 -4.91 21.32 -16.74
C ASP A 229 -4.29 19.94 -16.42
N THR A 230 -5.10 18.89 -16.24
CA THR A 230 -4.60 17.52 -16.02
C THR A 230 -3.92 16.97 -17.27
N MET A 231 -4.53 17.16 -18.45
CA MET A 231 -3.94 16.71 -19.71
C MET A 231 -2.70 17.51 -20.07
N GLN A 232 -2.71 18.83 -19.85
CA GLN A 232 -1.53 19.68 -20.04
C GLN A 232 -0.38 19.28 -19.12
N TYR A 233 -0.67 18.95 -17.85
CA TYR A 233 0.35 18.45 -16.94
C TYR A 233 0.92 17.11 -17.43
N LEU A 234 0.06 16.18 -17.86
CA LEU A 234 0.49 14.90 -18.43
C LEU A 234 1.40 15.10 -19.65
N HIS A 235 1.01 15.98 -20.57
CA HIS A 235 1.81 16.31 -21.75
C HIS A 235 3.20 16.85 -21.37
N GLY A 236 3.26 17.84 -20.47
CA GLY A 236 4.54 18.38 -20.01
C GLY A 236 5.40 17.30 -19.33
N SER A 237 4.80 16.42 -18.52
CA SER A 237 5.51 15.29 -17.92
C SER A 237 6.03 14.29 -18.97
N LEU A 238 5.33 14.10 -20.08
CA LEU A 238 5.77 13.26 -21.20
C LEU A 238 6.92 13.91 -21.98
N GLU A 239 6.85 15.22 -22.24
CA GLU A 239 7.92 15.98 -22.91
C GLU A 239 9.21 15.93 -22.09
N GLU A 240 9.10 16.14 -20.77
CA GLU A 240 10.22 16.07 -19.83
C GLU A 240 10.64 14.63 -19.48
N LYS A 241 9.84 13.63 -19.87
CA LYS A 241 9.99 12.21 -19.46
C LYS A 241 10.07 12.05 -17.94
N HIS A 242 9.39 12.94 -17.23
CA HIS A 242 9.56 13.11 -15.80
C HIS A 242 8.24 13.40 -15.10
N LEU A 243 7.89 12.55 -14.13
CA LEU A 243 6.78 12.75 -13.23
C LEU A 243 7.21 12.38 -11.81
N ASN A 244 7.43 13.38 -10.97
CA ASN A 244 7.79 13.14 -9.57
C ASN A 244 6.68 12.41 -8.81
N HIS A 245 7.05 11.41 -8.02
CA HIS A 245 6.17 10.81 -7.03
C HIS A 245 5.62 11.89 -6.08
N PHE A 246 4.33 11.88 -5.76
CA PHE A 246 3.70 12.98 -5.02
C PHE A 246 4.10 13.08 -3.54
N VAL A 247 4.24 11.95 -2.84
CA VAL A 247 4.50 11.93 -1.38
C VAL A 247 5.99 12.08 -1.03
N VAL A 248 6.87 11.33 -1.71
CA VAL A 248 8.31 11.31 -1.42
C VAL A 248 8.97 12.62 -1.83
N GLY A 249 9.74 13.22 -0.92
CA GLY A 249 10.49 14.45 -1.20
C GLY A 249 9.66 15.72 -1.34
N ASN A 250 8.33 15.64 -1.20
CA ASN A 250 7.44 16.79 -1.34
C ASN A 250 7.48 17.68 -0.09
N GLN A 251 8.18 18.81 -0.19
CA GLN A 251 8.34 19.78 0.91
C GLN A 251 7.05 20.52 1.28
N THR A 252 6.08 20.54 0.37
CA THR A 252 4.78 21.20 0.57
C THR A 252 3.68 20.25 1.05
N PHE A 253 4.02 18.99 1.30
CA PHE A 253 3.07 17.99 1.76
C PHE A 253 2.49 18.36 3.14
N PRO A 254 1.17 18.19 3.38
CA PRO A 254 0.53 18.64 4.62
C PRO A 254 1.19 18.09 5.89
N GLN A 255 1.55 18.97 6.82
CA GLN A 255 2.27 18.62 8.05
C GLN A 255 1.49 17.71 9.00
N GLU A 256 0.16 17.67 8.90
CA GLU A 256 -0.69 16.76 9.68
C GLU A 256 -0.53 15.28 9.30
N ILE A 257 0.11 15.01 8.16
CA ILE A 257 0.39 13.66 7.68
C ILE A 257 1.84 13.33 8.02
N ILE A 258 2.04 12.32 8.87
CA ILE A 258 3.32 12.05 9.49
C ILE A 258 4.17 11.23 8.51
N LEU A 259 5.18 11.85 7.90
CA LEU A 259 6.16 11.17 7.06
C LEU A 259 7.46 10.92 7.82
N PRO A 260 8.12 9.75 7.66
CA PRO A 260 9.47 9.52 8.15
C PRO A 260 10.46 10.57 7.61
N PRO A 261 11.50 10.96 8.37
CA PRO A 261 12.44 12.00 7.94
C PRO A 261 13.10 11.70 6.60
N ASP A 262 13.52 10.46 6.38
CA ASP A 262 14.16 10.01 5.14
C ASP A 262 13.21 10.01 3.94
N VAL A 263 11.90 9.82 4.14
CA VAL A 263 10.90 9.96 3.06
C VAL A 263 10.69 11.44 2.70
N ARG A 264 10.73 12.32 3.71
CA ARG A 264 10.56 13.77 3.52
C ARG A 264 11.75 14.41 2.82
N THR A 265 12.96 13.95 3.09
CA THR A 265 14.20 14.51 2.52
C THR A 265 14.72 13.78 1.29
N ALA A 266 14.14 12.64 0.92
CA ALA A 266 14.53 11.90 -0.28
C ALA A 266 14.24 12.71 -1.55
N ALA A 267 15.05 12.47 -2.58
CA ALA A 267 14.71 12.92 -3.93
C ALA A 267 13.43 12.19 -4.39
N PRO A 268 12.42 12.90 -4.92
CA PRO A 268 11.21 12.28 -5.44
C PRO A 268 11.55 11.30 -6.58
N PRO A 269 11.17 10.02 -6.50
CA PRO A 269 11.34 9.09 -7.62
C PRO A 269 10.58 9.56 -8.85
N ASN A 270 11.19 9.39 -10.04
CA ASN A 270 10.53 9.65 -11.31
C ASN A 270 9.64 8.43 -11.68
N LEU A 271 8.33 8.61 -11.71
CA LEU A 271 7.38 7.58 -12.14
C LEU A 271 7.50 7.26 -13.65
N PHE A 272 8.08 8.17 -14.43
CA PHE A 272 8.36 8.02 -15.85
C PHE A 272 9.81 7.63 -16.15
N HIS A 273 10.54 7.08 -15.16
CA HIS A 273 11.91 6.63 -15.35
C HIS A 273 12.08 5.70 -16.57
N HIS A 274 11.16 4.75 -16.74
CA HIS A 274 11.16 3.84 -17.90
C HIS A 274 11.02 4.56 -19.25
N LEU A 275 10.32 5.70 -19.31
CA LEU A 275 10.20 6.52 -20.53
C LEU A 275 11.49 7.31 -20.81
N ALA A 276 12.25 7.63 -19.76
CA ALA A 276 13.58 8.23 -19.92
C ALA A 276 14.60 7.22 -20.47
N GLU A 277 14.49 5.95 -20.09
CA GLU A 277 15.40 4.88 -20.50
C GLU A 277 15.05 4.26 -21.87
N ASP A 278 13.76 4.12 -22.20
CA ASP A 278 13.29 3.47 -23.42
C ASP A 278 12.59 4.46 -24.38
N PRO A 279 13.25 4.86 -25.48
CA PRO A 279 12.65 5.72 -26.50
C PRO A 279 11.41 5.14 -27.18
N ALA A 280 11.31 3.81 -27.29
CA ALA A 280 10.14 3.17 -27.90
C ALA A 280 8.94 3.26 -26.96
N ALA A 281 9.12 2.98 -25.67
CA ALA A 281 8.08 3.18 -24.66
C ALA A 281 7.62 4.64 -24.59
N HIS A 282 8.55 5.60 -24.69
CA HIS A 282 8.22 7.03 -24.76
C HIS A 282 7.39 7.37 -25.99
N THR A 283 7.80 6.92 -27.18
CA THR A 283 7.06 7.17 -28.42
C THR A 283 5.65 6.57 -28.35
N GLN A 284 5.51 5.37 -27.79
CA GLN A 284 4.22 4.74 -27.57
C GLN A 284 3.34 5.57 -26.62
N ALA A 285 3.88 6.00 -25.47
CA ALA A 285 3.13 6.82 -24.51
C ALA A 285 2.67 8.16 -25.11
N VAL A 286 3.49 8.79 -25.97
CA VAL A 286 3.10 10.02 -26.69
C VAL A 286 1.96 9.74 -27.68
N ASN A 287 2.01 8.63 -28.42
CA ASN A 287 0.92 8.25 -29.33
C ASN A 287 -0.38 7.98 -28.56
N GLU A 288 -0.31 7.24 -27.46
CA GLU A 288 -1.45 6.96 -26.58
C GLU A 288 -2.03 8.24 -25.96
N TYR A 289 -1.21 9.25 -25.69
CA TYR A 289 -1.68 10.57 -25.26
C TYR A 289 -2.51 11.28 -26.33
N HIS A 290 -2.15 11.14 -27.61
CA HIS A 290 -2.92 11.74 -28.70
C HIS A 290 -4.27 11.06 -28.95
N GLU A 291 -4.49 9.87 -28.39
CA GLU A 291 -5.77 9.15 -28.44
C GLU A 291 -6.75 9.53 -27.31
N LEU A 292 -6.31 10.31 -26.31
CA LEU A 292 -7.09 10.81 -25.17
C LEU A 292 -7.89 12.08 -25.49
#